data_AF-Q7TUE5-F1
#
_entry.id   AF-Q7TUE5-F1
#
_cell.length_a   1.000
_cell.length_b   1.000
_cell.length_c   1.000
_cell.angle_alpha   90.00
_cell.angle_beta   90.00
_cell.angle_gamma   90.00
#
_symmetry.space_group_name_H-M   'P 1'
#
loop_
_entity.id
_entity.type
_entity.pdbx_description
1 polymer ?
#
loop_
_entity_poly.entity_id
_entity_poly.type
_entity_poly.pdbx_seq_one_letter_code
_entity_poly.pdbx_strand_id
1 'polypeptide(L)'
;MNHDLINTIGIKQIAREEAHLYQVSDVQGLIDTLDKDISEWSDFDCWENIRVQQWIFERAMDIYKGKKIDIKCNCCEYNYISQRDLVKSSNKKCYGIKSAYMIEKVFHEITLAEARRESDGTYSA
;
A
#
# COMPACT_ATOMS: atom_id res chain seq x y z
N MET A 1 -18.29 -6.45 -3.17
CA MET A 1 -18.09 -5.05 -3.67
C MET A 1 -17.39 -5.12 -5.02
N ASN A 2 -17.59 -4.15 -5.92
CA ASN A 2 -16.84 -4.13 -7.18
C ASN A 2 -15.44 -3.55 -6.91
N HIS A 3 -14.50 -4.39 -6.48
CA HIS A 3 -13.14 -4.00 -6.07
C HIS A 3 -12.30 -3.42 -7.23
N ASP A 4 -12.74 -3.61 -8.48
CA ASP A 4 -12.05 -3.14 -9.69
C ASP A 4 -11.94 -1.61 -9.79
N LEU A 5 -12.77 -0.85 -9.05
CA LEU A 5 -12.83 0.61 -9.12
C LEU A 5 -11.95 1.33 -8.07
N ILE A 6 -11.42 0.61 -7.07
CA ILE A 6 -10.65 1.21 -5.94
C ILE A 6 -9.14 0.95 -6.11
N ASN A 7 -8.67 0.60 -7.31
CA ASN A 7 -7.28 0.25 -7.57
C ASN A 7 -6.32 1.44 -7.76
N THR A 8 -6.63 2.61 -7.19
CA THR A 8 -5.81 3.81 -7.44
C THR A 8 -5.34 4.44 -6.15
N ILE A 9 -4.16 4.01 -5.70
CA ILE A 9 -3.38 4.72 -4.70
C ILE A 9 -2.77 5.94 -5.39
N GLY A 10 -3.15 7.15 -4.96
CA GLY A 10 -2.50 8.35 -5.45
C GLY A 10 -1.13 8.48 -4.81
N ILE A 11 -0.16 9.00 -5.54
CA ILE A 11 1.10 9.47 -4.97
C ILE A 11 1.14 10.95 -5.32
N LYS A 12 0.83 11.85 -4.38
CA LYS A 12 0.61 13.27 -4.65
C LYS A 12 1.06 14.17 -3.51
N GLN A 13 1.39 15.42 -3.83
CA GLN A 13 1.60 16.48 -2.83
C GLN A 13 0.28 17.04 -2.29
N ILE A 14 -0.79 16.98 -3.09
CA ILE A 14 -2.14 17.47 -2.79
C ILE A 14 -3.15 16.33 -2.98
N ALA A 15 -4.01 16.12 -1.99
CA ALA A 15 -5.02 15.06 -2.00
C ALA A 15 -6.02 15.24 -3.17
N ARG A 16 -6.47 14.12 -3.75
CA ARG A 16 -7.71 14.07 -4.53
C ARG A 16 -8.90 14.38 -3.62
N GLU A 17 -9.98 14.87 -4.23
CA GLU A 17 -11.25 15.05 -3.54
C GLU A 17 -11.67 13.75 -2.85
N GLU A 18 -12.05 13.86 -1.56
CA GLU A 18 -12.43 12.75 -0.67
C GLU A 18 -11.33 11.71 -0.37
N ALA A 19 -10.10 11.91 -0.85
CA ALA A 19 -9.00 10.98 -0.57
C ALA A 19 -8.31 11.31 0.76
N HIS A 20 -7.97 10.26 1.51
CA HIS A 20 -7.18 10.40 2.72
C HIS A 20 -5.71 10.54 2.34
N LEU A 21 -5.09 11.67 2.67
CA LEU A 21 -3.69 11.93 2.39
C LEU A 21 -2.82 11.47 3.57
N TYR A 22 -1.92 10.53 3.32
CA TYR A 22 -0.96 10.04 4.30
C TYR A 22 0.45 10.43 3.90
N GLN A 23 1.23 10.96 4.84
CA GLN A 23 2.60 11.39 4.57
C GLN A 23 3.59 10.35 5.09
N VAL A 24 4.50 9.92 4.20
CA VAL A 24 5.52 8.90 4.52
C VAL A 24 6.43 9.33 5.68
N SER A 25 6.75 10.62 5.76
CA SER A 25 7.62 11.14 6.82
C SER A 25 7.01 11.08 8.23
N ASP A 26 5.70 10.87 8.35
CA ASP A 26 5.02 10.82 9.65
C ASP A 26 5.22 9.47 10.34
N VAL A 27 5.79 8.49 9.63
CA VAL A 27 5.98 7.12 10.10
C VAL A 27 7.45 6.87 10.41
N GLN A 28 7.78 6.90 11.71
CA GLN A 28 9.14 6.63 12.16
C GLN A 28 9.61 5.25 11.70
N GLY A 29 10.75 5.22 10.98
CA GLY A 29 11.39 4.00 10.48
C GLY A 29 10.83 3.46 9.17
N LEU A 30 9.80 4.08 8.58
CA LEU A 30 9.29 3.67 7.27
C LEU A 30 10.33 3.92 6.18
N ILE A 31 10.97 5.09 6.18
CA ILE A 31 12.05 5.41 5.23
C ILE A 31 13.19 4.41 5.35
N ASP A 32 13.68 4.16 6.59
CA ASP A 32 14.77 3.21 6.85
C ASP A 32 14.43 1.79 6.36
N THR A 33 13.17 1.36 6.55
CA THR A 33 12.68 0.07 6.05
C THR A 33 12.68 0.04 4.52
N LEU A 34 12.23 1.12 3.88
CA LEU A 34 12.15 1.22 2.42
C LEU A 34 13.51 1.45 1.75
N ASP A 35 14.54 1.91 2.47
CA ASP A 35 15.89 2.12 1.96
C ASP A 35 16.72 0.84 1.87
N LYS A 36 16.25 -0.28 2.43
CA LYS A 36 16.86 -1.60 2.27
C LYS A 36 16.84 -2.07 0.82
N ASP A 37 17.48 -3.20 0.55
CA ASP A 37 17.44 -3.85 -0.75
C ASP A 37 16.03 -4.35 -1.09
N ILE A 38 15.72 -4.48 -2.39
CA ILE A 38 14.39 -4.88 -2.85
C ILE A 38 13.93 -6.22 -2.30
N SER A 39 14.84 -7.18 -2.15
CA SER A 39 14.56 -8.48 -1.53
C SER A 39 14.12 -8.35 -0.07
N GLU A 40 14.58 -7.30 0.63
CA GLU A 40 14.25 -7.07 2.04
C GLU A 40 13.03 -6.17 2.19
N TRP A 41 13.00 -4.99 1.56
CA TRP A 41 11.89 -4.08 1.79
C TRP A 41 10.60 -4.57 1.14
N SER A 42 10.65 -5.38 0.07
CA SER A 42 9.43 -5.92 -0.54
C SER A 42 8.87 -7.14 0.19
N ASP A 43 9.58 -7.69 1.17
CA ASP A 43 9.13 -8.80 2.01
C ASP A 43 8.52 -8.27 3.31
N PHE A 44 7.19 -8.15 3.32
CA PHE A 44 6.43 -7.56 4.42
C PHE A 44 6.61 -8.31 5.75
N ASP A 45 6.72 -9.64 5.69
CA ASP A 45 6.79 -10.50 6.86
C ASP A 45 8.16 -10.43 7.55
N CYS A 46 9.20 -10.03 6.81
CA CYS A 46 10.55 -9.84 7.32
C CYS A 46 10.79 -8.47 7.99
N TRP A 47 9.79 -7.59 8.04
CA TRP A 47 9.96 -6.27 8.65
C TRP A 47 9.95 -6.32 10.18
N GLU A 48 11.05 -5.91 10.82
CA GLU A 48 11.16 -5.90 12.28
C GLU A 48 10.35 -4.76 12.95
N ASN A 49 10.08 -3.68 12.21
CA ASN A 49 9.39 -2.52 12.76
C ASN A 49 7.87 -2.69 12.68
N ILE A 50 7.27 -3.11 13.79
CA ILE A 50 5.82 -3.34 13.90
C ILE A 50 4.98 -2.09 13.56
N ARG A 51 5.47 -0.88 13.86
CA ARG A 51 4.74 0.36 13.55
C ARG A 51 4.65 0.58 12.05
N VAL A 52 5.71 0.22 11.31
CA VAL A 52 5.76 0.31 9.85
C VAL A 52 4.84 -0.75 9.23
N GLN A 53 4.84 -1.98 9.77
CA GLN A 53 3.91 -3.03 9.34
C GLN A 53 2.46 -2.63 9.55
N GLN A 54 2.09 -2.21 10.77
CA GLN A 54 0.76 -1.70 11.09
C GLN A 54 0.38 -0.57 10.15
N TRP A 55 1.34 0.31 9.86
CA TRP A 55 1.03 1.45 9.01
C TRP A 55 0.67 1.05 7.59
N ILE A 56 1.40 0.12 6.97
CA ILE A 56 1.04 -0.38 5.63
C ILE A 56 -0.28 -1.16 5.68
N PHE A 57 -0.47 -2.01 6.69
CA PHE A 57 -1.65 -2.85 6.83
C PHE A 57 -2.94 -2.04 6.97
N GLU A 58 -2.96 -1.01 7.81
CA GLU A 58 -4.12 -0.14 8.00
C GLU A 58 -4.52 0.58 6.70
N ARG A 59 -3.54 0.99 5.88
CA ARG A 59 -3.77 1.62 4.59
C ARG A 59 -4.32 0.62 3.56
N ALA A 60 -3.85 -0.62 3.57
CA ALA A 60 -4.44 -1.69 2.78
C ALA A 60 -5.89 -1.97 3.21
N MET A 61 -6.17 -1.96 4.50
CA MET A 61 -7.53 -2.09 5.05
C MET A 61 -8.44 -0.92 4.68
N ASP A 62 -7.93 0.31 4.60
CA ASP A 62 -8.69 1.47 4.14
C ASP A 62 -9.16 1.28 2.68
N ILE A 63 -8.26 0.84 1.80
CA ILE A 63 -8.58 0.51 0.40
C ILE A 63 -9.60 -0.63 0.32
N TYR A 64 -9.37 -1.70 1.09
CA TYR A 64 -10.28 -2.84 1.16
C TYR A 64 -11.70 -2.44 1.56
N LYS A 65 -11.83 -1.48 2.48
CA LYS A 65 -13.11 -0.87 2.90
C LYS A 65 -13.68 0.14 1.89
N GLY A 66 -13.04 0.33 0.74
CA GLY A 66 -13.49 1.22 -0.33
C GLY A 66 -13.06 2.67 -0.21
N LYS A 67 -12.10 3.00 0.67
CA LYS A 67 -11.60 4.37 0.78
C LYS A 67 -10.59 4.68 -0.32
N LYS A 68 -10.64 5.92 -0.82
CA LYS A 68 -9.59 6.50 -1.66
C LYS A 68 -8.46 6.99 -0.75
N ILE A 69 -7.22 6.61 -1.06
CA ILE A 69 -6.04 7.08 -0.33
C ILE A 69 -5.01 7.68 -1.27
N ASP A 70 -4.27 8.66 -0.77
CA ASP A 70 -3.14 9.28 -1.43
C ASP A 70 -1.92 9.23 -0.49
N ILE A 71 -0.74 8.96 -1.04
CA ILE A 71 0.53 8.90 -0.32
C ILE A 71 1.40 10.08 -0.74
N LYS A 72 1.76 10.91 0.23
CA LYS A 72 2.68 12.02 0.06
C LYS A 72 4.10 11.61 0.47
N CYS A 73 5.06 11.90 -0.40
CA CYS A 73 6.48 11.75 -0.09
C CYS A 73 7.25 12.98 -0.58
N ASN A 74 8.30 13.38 0.11
CA ASN A 74 9.03 14.62 -0.19
C ASN A 74 9.98 14.48 -1.40
N CYS A 75 10.16 13.27 -1.92
CA CYS A 75 11.14 12.96 -2.97
C CYS A 75 10.60 13.09 -4.40
N CYS A 76 9.29 13.28 -4.60
CA CYS A 76 8.66 13.23 -5.93
C CYS A 76 7.45 14.17 -6.05
N GLU A 77 7.38 14.96 -7.14
CA GLU A 77 6.13 15.51 -7.67
C GLU A 77 5.57 14.53 -8.71
N TYR A 78 5.09 13.37 -8.27
CA TYR A 78 4.48 12.42 -9.21
C TYR A 78 2.97 12.57 -9.22
N ASN A 79 2.34 12.23 -10.35
CA ASN A 79 0.90 12.19 -10.52
C ASN A 79 0.56 10.80 -11.05
N TYR A 80 0.08 9.93 -10.15
CA TYR A 80 -0.58 8.66 -10.46
C TYR A 80 0.33 7.50 -10.93
N ILE A 81 0.12 6.31 -10.37
CA ILE A 81 0.75 5.07 -10.83
C ILE A 81 -0.32 3.98 -10.84
N SER A 82 -0.52 3.32 -11.99
CA SER A 82 -1.36 2.12 -12.05
C SER A 82 -0.63 0.92 -11.43
N GLN A 83 -1.36 -0.10 -10.97
CA GLN A 83 -0.77 -1.36 -10.47
C GLN A 83 0.33 -1.94 -11.38
N ARG A 84 0.11 -1.91 -12.70
CA ARG A 84 1.08 -2.37 -13.71
C ARG A 84 2.34 -1.51 -13.75
N ASP A 85 2.23 -0.23 -13.43
CA ASP A 85 3.36 0.70 -13.38
C ASP A 85 4.08 0.67 -12.03
N LEU A 86 3.41 0.26 -10.93
CA LEU A 86 4.01 0.03 -9.62
C LEU A 86 5.04 -1.11 -9.67
N VAL A 87 4.67 -2.24 -10.28
CA VAL A 87 5.59 -3.39 -10.45
C VAL A 87 6.83 -3.01 -11.28
N LYS A 88 6.67 -2.17 -12.31
CA LYS A 88 7.77 -1.67 -13.13
C LYS A 88 8.61 -0.58 -12.47
N SER A 89 8.13 0.00 -11.37
CA SER A 89 8.77 1.12 -10.68
C SER A 89 9.33 0.78 -9.30
N SER A 90 9.34 -0.50 -8.92
CA SER A 90 9.97 -0.99 -7.68
C SER A 90 11.47 -0.65 -7.57
N ASN A 91 12.16 -0.43 -8.70
CA ASN A 91 13.54 0.07 -8.74
C ASN A 91 13.67 1.60 -8.54
N LYS A 92 12.56 2.34 -8.41
CA LYS A 92 12.61 3.80 -8.19
C LYS A 92 12.84 4.10 -6.70
N LYS A 93 13.66 5.11 -6.42
CA LYS A 93 13.98 5.59 -5.06
C LYS A 93 12.83 6.33 -4.34
N CYS A 94 11.63 6.39 -4.95
CA CYS A 94 10.54 7.20 -4.41
C CYS A 94 9.83 6.46 -3.27
N TYR A 95 9.88 7.01 -2.05
CA TYR A 95 9.24 6.36 -0.91
C TYR A 95 7.73 6.24 -1.05
N GLY A 96 7.06 7.21 -1.67
CA GLY A 96 5.63 7.11 -1.95
C GLY A 96 5.28 5.95 -2.87
N ILE A 97 6.15 5.65 -3.86
CA ILE A 97 5.99 4.50 -4.76
C ILE A 97 6.17 3.19 -4.01
N LYS A 98 7.24 3.08 -3.23
CA LYS A 98 7.52 1.87 -2.45
C LYS A 98 6.42 1.61 -1.41
N SER A 99 5.94 2.64 -0.72
CA SER A 99 4.78 2.53 0.17
C SER A 99 3.52 2.09 -0.56
N ALA A 100 3.18 2.72 -1.69
CA ALA A 100 2.02 2.35 -2.48
C ALA A 100 2.09 0.89 -2.97
N TYR A 101 3.26 0.46 -3.43
CA TYR A 101 3.53 -0.93 -3.82
C TYR A 101 3.25 -1.89 -2.66
N MET A 102 3.77 -1.61 -1.47
CA MET A 102 3.56 -2.49 -0.30
C MET A 102 2.11 -2.52 0.16
N ILE A 103 1.43 -1.36 0.16
CA ILE A 103 0.00 -1.27 0.48
C ILE A 103 -0.82 -2.13 -0.49
N GLU A 104 -0.53 -2.03 -1.79
CA GLU A 104 -1.21 -2.79 -2.83
C GLU A 104 -0.95 -4.30 -2.70
N LYS A 105 0.30 -4.69 -2.42
CA LYS A 105 0.67 -6.09 -2.18
C LYS A 105 -0.10 -6.67 -1.00
N VAL A 106 -0.15 -5.96 0.14
CA VAL A 106 -0.89 -6.40 1.33
C VAL A 106 -2.41 -6.41 1.07
N PHE A 107 -2.95 -5.43 0.33
CA PHE A 107 -4.35 -5.40 -0.08
C PHE A 107 -4.73 -6.65 -0.92
N HIS A 108 -3.85 -7.06 -1.85
CA HIS A 108 -4.07 -8.26 -2.64
C HIS A 108 -4.13 -9.52 -1.77
N GLU A 109 -3.21 -9.66 -0.81
CA GLU A 109 -3.21 -10.78 0.14
C GLU A 109 -4.48 -10.81 1.01
N ILE A 110 -4.97 -9.65 1.47
CA ILE A 110 -6.24 -9.55 2.20
C ILE A 110 -7.40 -10.08 1.34
N THR A 111 -7.48 -9.64 0.08
CA THR A 111 -8.54 -10.04 -0.85
C THR A 111 -8.47 -11.54 -1.16
N LEU A 112 -7.27 -12.10 -1.36
CA LEU A 112 -7.07 -13.53 -1.55
C LEU A 112 -7.46 -14.34 -0.30
N ALA A 113 -7.12 -13.84 0.89
CA ALA A 113 -7.45 -14.50 2.14
C ALA A 113 -8.96 -14.50 2.42
N GLU A 114 -9.71 -13.49 1.99
CA GLU A 114 -11.18 -13.50 2.03
C GLU A 114 -11.75 -14.54 1.07
N ALA A 115 -11.34 -14.51 -0.21
CA ALA A 115 -11.82 -15.44 -1.22
C ALA A 115 -11.59 -16.92 -0.82
N ARG A 116 -10.45 -17.23 -0.19
CA ARG A 116 -10.15 -18.56 0.38
C ARG A 116 -11.08 -18.93 1.53
N ARG A 117 -11.40 -17.99 2.43
CA ARG A 117 -12.34 -18.25 3.55
C ARG A 117 -13.75 -18.48 3.05
N GLU A 118 -14.16 -17.78 2.00
CA GLU A 118 -15.45 -17.97 1.33
C GLU A 118 -15.50 -19.33 0.62
N SER A 119 -14.43 -19.76 -0.05
CA SER A 119 -14.36 -21.06 -0.73
C SER A 119 -14.34 -22.25 0.24
N ASP A 120 -13.65 -22.11 1.36
CA ASP A 120 -13.41 -23.21 2.31
C ASP A 120 -14.55 -23.38 3.34
N GLY A 121 -15.66 -22.64 3.17
CA GLY A 121 -16.86 -22.81 3.99
C GLY A 121 -16.72 -22.38 5.44
N THR A 122 -15.71 -21.58 5.79
CA THR A 122 -15.48 -21.12 7.19
C THR A 122 -16.62 -20.23 7.70
N TYR A 123 -17.47 -19.71 6.80
CA TYR A 123 -18.72 -19.00 7.11
C TYR A 123 -19.98 -19.74 6.61
N SER A 124 -19.94 -21.07 6.49
CA SER A 124 -21.14 -21.89 6.36
C SER A 124 -21.71 -22.20 7.75
N ALA A 125 -22.27 -21.19 8.42
CA ALA A 125 -23.03 -21.34 9.66
C ALA A 125 -24.27 -20.45 9.63
#